data_AF-A0A2G4FR03-F1
#
_entry.id   AF-A0A2G4FR03-F1
#
_cell.length_a   1.000
_cell.length_b   1.000
_cell.length_c   1.000
_cell.angle_alpha   90.00
_cell.angle_beta   90.00
_cell.angle_gamma   90.00
#
_symmetry.space_group_name_H-M   'P 1'
#
loop_
_entity.id
_entity.type
_entity.pdbx_description
1 polymer ?
#
loop_
_entity_poly.entity_id
_entity_poly.type
_entity_poly.pdbx_seq_one_letter_code
_entity_poly.pdbx_strand_id
1 'polypeptide(L)'
;MNRYTGISLILLRLIIGWHFLFEGLHKIHSLYTPKPFSSEIYFRESSGPLGKFMKGFLPDPDAELLAKLDEKSINTDWNNTVKDFSSSYQFSPDQAKSADEVLEKNLKTATAWFKEGKKEIEIPSPDGKSTGTLKINYSIPQWLAYYKSKLEELDKIRADDRSWYLGKELDKARIAATRADITKGRKELTDEYDSQKTALTSDLQKLLTAEQKAKSLQTPEKKVGFIHWINLMTILGITAIGAGLFLGLFTRIACLGGIGFLAMTYFTIPPFPWLPVPPLNEGNYVFVNKNLVEMFAMMVLVTTNSGRWFGLDGLLANLLPSCCTWDSEPKNKSV
;
A
#
# COMPACT_ATOMS: atom_id res chain seq x y z
N MET A 1 -31.56 -14.72 27.39
CA MET A 1 -31.08 -15.12 26.05
C MET A 1 -30.93 -16.63 25.98
N ASN A 2 -31.33 -17.29 24.88
CA ASN A 2 -31.20 -18.75 24.76
C ASN A 2 -29.71 -19.17 24.64
N ARG A 3 -29.37 -20.37 25.12
CA ARG A 3 -28.01 -20.94 25.10
C ARG A 3 -27.42 -20.95 23.69
N TYR A 4 -28.21 -21.32 22.68
CA TYR A 4 -27.76 -21.33 21.29
C TYR A 4 -27.40 -19.94 20.78
N THR A 5 -28.20 -18.91 21.08
CA THR A 5 -27.90 -17.52 20.72
C THR A 5 -26.59 -17.06 21.35
N GLY A 6 -26.34 -17.40 22.62
CA GLY A 6 -25.09 -17.07 23.29
C GLY A 6 -23.88 -17.75 22.64
N ILE A 7 -24.00 -19.05 22.33
CA ILE A 7 -22.94 -19.80 21.62
C ILE A 7 -22.65 -19.18 20.25
N SER A 8 -23.69 -18.85 19.47
CA SER A 8 -23.52 -18.21 18.16
C SER A 8 -22.81 -16.86 18.24
N LEU A 9 -23.14 -16.03 19.24
CA LEU A 9 -22.48 -14.74 19.44
C LEU A 9 -21.02 -14.88 19.88
N ILE A 10 -20.70 -15.89 20.69
CA ILE A 10 -19.31 -16.20 21.07
C ILE A 10 -18.53 -16.67 19.85
N LEU A 11 -19.08 -17.58 19.04
CA LEU A 11 -18.44 -18.06 17.82
C LEU A 11 -18.24 -16.93 16.82
N LEU A 12 -19.24 -16.07 16.63
CA LEU A 12 -19.13 -14.89 15.76
C LEU A 12 -17.98 -13.98 16.19
N ARG A 13 -17.88 -13.69 17.50
CA ARG A 13 -16.77 -12.91 18.07
C ARG A 13 -15.42 -13.57 17.80
N LEU A 14 -15.30 -14.88 18.04
CA LEU A 14 -14.05 -15.61 17.84
C LEU A 14 -13.63 -15.64 16.37
N ILE A 15 -14.56 -15.84 15.44
CA ILE A 15 -14.29 -15.88 14.01
C ILE A 15 -13.83 -14.51 13.51
N ILE A 16 -14.54 -13.43 13.88
CA ILE A 16 -14.14 -12.07 13.49
C ILE A 16 -12.80 -11.70 14.13
N GLY A 17 -12.63 -11.99 15.44
CA GLY A 17 -11.38 -11.73 16.14
C GLY A 17 -10.20 -12.48 15.53
N TRP A 18 -10.39 -13.75 15.18
CA TRP A 18 -9.40 -14.55 14.46
C TRP A 18 -9.03 -13.93 13.11
N HIS A 19 -10.03 -13.52 12.33
CA HIS A 19 -9.82 -12.90 11.02
C HIS A 19 -8.95 -11.64 11.13
N PHE A 20 -9.31 -10.69 12.00
CA PHE A 20 -8.52 -9.47 12.22
C PHE A 20 -7.13 -9.75 12.79
N LEU A 21 -7.02 -10.69 13.73
CA LEU A 21 -5.76 -11.02 14.39
C LEU A 21 -4.78 -11.63 13.40
N PHE A 22 -5.23 -12.61 12.63
CA PHE A 22 -4.38 -13.27 11.64
C PHE A 22 -3.96 -12.31 10.53
N GLU A 23 -4.87 -11.44 10.09
CA GLU A 23 -4.57 -10.38 9.13
C GLU A 23 -3.53 -9.39 9.67
N GLY A 24 -3.59 -9.06 10.96
CA GLY A 24 -2.59 -8.27 11.67
C GLY A 24 -1.22 -8.94 11.75
N LEU A 25 -1.19 -10.20 12.21
CA LEU A 25 0.03 -11.00 12.31
C LEU A 25 0.68 -11.23 10.95
N HIS A 26 -0.12 -11.43 9.89
CA HIS A 26 0.39 -11.54 8.54
C HIS A 26 1.10 -10.26 8.09
N LYS A 27 0.53 -9.09 8.39
CA LYS A 27 1.20 -7.81 8.10
C LYS A 27 2.44 -7.59 8.97
N ILE A 28 2.45 -8.00 10.24
CA ILE A 28 3.67 -7.96 11.06
C ILE A 28 4.76 -8.84 10.43
N HIS A 29 4.41 -10.06 10.04
CA HIS A 29 5.36 -10.96 9.39
C HIS A 29 5.92 -10.36 8.10
N SER A 30 5.08 -9.67 7.32
CA SER A 30 5.52 -9.01 6.08
C SER A 30 6.64 -7.98 6.32
N LEU A 31 6.76 -7.38 7.50
CA LEU A 31 7.84 -6.44 7.85
C LEU A 31 9.24 -7.09 7.80
N TYR A 32 9.30 -8.41 7.93
CA TYR A 32 10.54 -9.20 7.86
C TYR A 32 10.76 -9.83 6.47
N THR A 33 9.91 -9.52 5.50
CA THR A 33 10.00 -10.03 4.13
C THR A 33 10.49 -8.93 3.17
N PRO A 34 10.98 -9.27 1.97
CA PRO A 34 11.40 -8.28 0.98
C PRO A 34 10.29 -7.32 0.51
N LYS A 35 9.03 -7.65 0.76
CA LYS A 35 7.85 -6.87 0.35
C LYS A 35 6.97 -6.59 1.57
N PRO A 36 7.34 -5.62 2.43
CA PRO A 36 6.53 -5.28 3.59
C PRO A 36 5.19 -4.68 3.18
N PHE A 37 4.18 -4.91 4.02
CA PHE A 37 2.87 -4.28 3.87
C PHE A 37 3.00 -2.76 3.73
N SER A 38 2.31 -2.21 2.75
CA SER A 38 2.18 -0.77 2.57
C SER A 38 0.75 -0.38 2.28
N SER A 39 0.26 0.60 3.06
CA SER A 39 -1.06 1.20 2.87
C SER A 39 -1.10 2.05 1.61
N GLU A 40 0.04 2.47 1.08
CA GLU A 40 0.16 3.34 -0.09
C GLU A 40 -0.70 2.87 -1.28
N ILE A 41 -0.74 1.57 -1.55
CA ILE A 41 -1.54 1.00 -2.65
C ILE A 41 -3.03 1.30 -2.45
N TYR A 42 -3.54 1.17 -1.23
CA TYR A 42 -4.95 1.46 -0.91
C TYR A 42 -5.28 2.94 -1.08
N PHE A 43 -4.35 3.83 -0.70
CA PHE A 43 -4.51 5.27 -0.87
C PHE A 43 -4.48 5.64 -2.36
N ARG A 44 -3.62 5.01 -3.17
CA ARG A 44 -3.54 5.23 -4.62
C ARG A 44 -4.76 4.73 -5.37
N GLU A 45 -5.30 3.58 -4.98
CA GLU A 45 -6.49 2.99 -5.61
C GLU A 45 -7.82 3.55 -5.07
N SER A 46 -7.77 4.42 -4.06
CA SER A 46 -8.97 5.01 -3.46
C SER A 46 -9.87 5.70 -4.49
N SER A 47 -11.07 5.16 -4.65
CA SER A 47 -12.08 5.62 -5.62
C SER A 47 -13.28 6.29 -4.96
N GLY A 48 -13.45 6.10 -3.64
CA GLY A 48 -14.57 6.62 -2.88
C GLY A 48 -14.45 8.10 -2.45
N PRO A 49 -15.43 8.62 -1.70
CA PRO A 49 -15.46 10.01 -1.24
C PRO A 49 -14.21 10.42 -0.45
N LEU A 50 -13.65 9.52 0.37
CA LEU A 50 -12.41 9.76 1.11
C LEU A 50 -11.16 9.69 0.23
N GLY A 51 -11.26 9.14 -0.99
CA GLY A 51 -10.10 8.91 -1.84
C GLY A 51 -9.41 10.19 -2.30
N LYS A 52 -10.17 11.26 -2.59
CA LYS A 52 -9.58 12.57 -2.95
C LYS A 52 -8.72 13.13 -1.81
N PHE A 53 -9.22 13.04 -0.58
CA PHE A 53 -8.50 13.46 0.62
C PHE A 53 -7.24 12.62 0.83
N MET A 54 -7.37 11.29 0.76
CA MET A 54 -6.25 10.35 0.96
C MET A 54 -5.14 10.51 -0.08
N LYS A 55 -5.49 10.75 -1.34
CA LYS A 55 -4.53 10.98 -2.43
C LYS A 55 -3.72 12.26 -2.27
N GLY A 56 -4.27 13.30 -1.63
CA GLY A 56 -3.57 14.55 -1.39
C GLY A 56 -2.35 14.41 -0.45
N PHE A 57 -2.30 13.36 0.36
CA PHE A 57 -1.15 13.10 1.26
C PHE A 57 -0.02 12.34 0.59
N LEU A 58 -0.24 11.80 -0.61
CA LEU A 58 0.74 11.02 -1.33
C LEU A 58 1.44 11.86 -2.39
N PRO A 59 2.78 11.79 -2.50
CA PRO A 59 3.46 12.29 -3.68
C PRO A 59 2.96 11.53 -4.92
N ASP A 60 2.80 12.27 -6.01
CA ASP A 60 2.48 11.73 -7.31
C ASP A 60 3.69 10.91 -7.81
N PRO A 61 3.55 9.58 -7.93
CA PRO A 61 4.66 8.70 -8.25
C PRO A 61 5.03 8.83 -9.73
N ASP A 62 4.08 9.23 -10.57
CA ASP A 62 4.28 9.45 -11.99
C ASP A 62 5.08 10.75 -12.19
N ALA A 63 4.71 11.81 -11.47
CA ALA A 63 5.46 13.06 -11.47
C ALA A 63 6.88 12.90 -10.87
N GLU A 64 7.02 12.15 -9.77
CA GLU A 64 8.33 11.87 -9.16
C GLU A 64 9.24 11.08 -10.11
N LEU A 65 8.71 10.04 -10.77
CA LEU A 65 9.45 9.26 -11.75
C LEU A 65 9.88 10.12 -12.93
N LEU A 66 8.98 10.95 -13.47
CA LEU A 66 9.28 11.85 -14.58
C LEU A 66 10.33 12.90 -14.19
N ALA A 67 10.30 13.39 -12.95
CA ALA A 67 11.30 14.33 -12.44
C ALA A 67 12.68 13.66 -12.26
N LYS A 68 12.73 12.37 -11.91
CA LYS A 68 13.97 11.58 -11.83
C LYS A 68 14.54 11.25 -13.21
N LEU A 69 13.68 10.98 -14.19
CA LEU A 69 14.06 10.62 -15.57
C LEU A 69 14.32 11.86 -16.45
N ASP A 70 15.16 12.77 -15.94
CA ASP A 70 15.71 13.90 -16.69
C ASP A 70 17.24 13.88 -16.61
N GLU A 71 17.92 14.23 -17.70
CA GLU A 71 19.39 14.14 -17.78
C GLU A 71 20.07 14.96 -16.68
N LYS A 72 19.53 16.14 -16.33
CA LYS A 72 20.07 16.98 -15.26
C LYS A 72 19.81 16.37 -13.88
N SER A 73 18.62 15.82 -13.67
CA SER A 73 18.25 15.14 -12.42
C SER A 73 19.10 13.90 -12.17
N ILE A 74 19.34 13.08 -13.20
CA ILE A 74 20.20 11.89 -13.12
C ILE A 74 21.61 12.29 -12.72
N ASN A 75 22.19 13.29 -13.40
CA ASN A 75 23.51 13.82 -13.06
C ASN A 75 23.57 14.28 -11.60
N THR A 76 22.56 15.03 -11.14
CA THR A 76 22.53 15.56 -9.78
C THR A 76 22.38 14.45 -8.73
N ASP A 77 21.46 13.51 -8.94
CA ASP A 77 21.23 12.36 -8.03
C ASP A 77 22.47 11.47 -7.91
N TRP A 78 23.15 11.20 -9.02
CA TRP A 78 24.32 10.33 -9.04
C TRP A 78 25.55 11.00 -8.43
N ASN A 79 25.76 12.30 -8.69
CA ASN A 79 26.77 13.09 -7.99
C ASN A 79 26.56 13.08 -6.47
N ASN A 80 25.33 13.29 -6.02
CA ASN A 80 24.99 13.22 -4.59
C ASN A 80 25.22 11.81 -4.03
N THR A 81 24.83 10.77 -4.77
CA THR A 81 25.03 9.38 -4.37
C THR A 81 26.52 9.07 -4.17
N VAL A 82 27.39 9.47 -5.11
CA VAL A 82 28.84 9.27 -4.98
C VAL A 82 29.39 10.06 -3.79
N LYS A 83 28.99 11.32 -3.63
CA LYS A 83 29.40 12.15 -2.50
C LYS A 83 29.01 11.56 -1.15
N ASP A 84 27.77 11.08 -1.02
CA ASP A 84 27.27 10.43 0.19
C ASP A 84 28.01 9.11 0.43
N PHE A 85 28.32 8.36 -0.61
CA PHE A 85 29.09 7.11 -0.53
C PHE A 85 30.52 7.37 -0.06
N SER A 86 31.23 8.32 -0.69
CA SER A 86 32.59 8.70 -0.33
C SER A 86 32.69 9.24 1.09
N SER A 87 31.68 10.00 1.54
CA SER A 87 31.59 10.50 2.91
C SER A 87 31.35 9.38 3.92
N SER A 88 30.44 8.44 3.59
CA SER A 88 30.08 7.31 4.46
C SER A 88 31.25 6.36 4.70
N TYR A 89 32.09 6.16 3.68
CA TYR A 89 33.24 5.26 3.71
C TYR A 89 34.59 5.95 3.94
N GLN A 90 34.61 7.28 4.06
CA GLN A 90 35.82 8.09 4.27
C GLN A 90 36.89 7.80 3.21
N PHE A 91 36.55 8.03 1.94
CA PHE A 91 37.45 7.75 0.82
C PHE A 91 38.77 8.49 0.91
N SER A 92 39.87 7.81 0.60
CA SER A 92 41.16 8.46 0.37
C SER A 92 41.13 9.33 -0.90
N PRO A 93 42.08 10.26 -1.10
CA PRO A 93 42.15 11.05 -2.32
C PRO A 93 42.21 10.20 -3.60
N ASP A 94 42.90 9.06 -3.56
CA ASP A 94 43.00 8.13 -4.69
C ASP A 94 41.68 7.38 -4.94
N GLN A 95 40.97 7.01 -3.87
CA GLN A 95 39.63 6.42 -3.97
C GLN A 95 38.61 7.43 -4.49
N ALA A 96 38.70 8.69 -4.07
CA ALA A 96 37.83 9.77 -4.54
C ALA A 96 38.00 10.00 -6.05
N LYS A 97 39.25 10.07 -6.52
CA LYS A 97 39.53 10.17 -7.96
C LYS A 97 38.99 8.97 -8.75
N SER A 98 39.18 7.75 -8.22
CA SER A 98 38.63 6.53 -8.84
C SER A 98 37.10 6.52 -8.85
N ALA A 99 36.46 7.11 -7.82
CA ALA A 99 35.01 7.24 -7.74
C ALA A 99 34.46 8.22 -8.80
N ASP A 100 35.16 9.33 -9.04
CA ASP A 100 34.80 10.29 -10.10
C ASP A 100 34.93 9.65 -11.49
N GLU A 101 35.97 8.84 -11.74
CA GLU A 101 36.12 8.08 -12.98
C GLU A 101 34.99 7.05 -13.17
N VAL A 102 34.61 6.36 -12.10
CA VAL A 102 33.46 5.44 -12.09
C VAL A 102 32.16 6.19 -12.36
N LEU A 103 31.97 7.37 -11.77
CA LEU A 103 30.80 8.22 -12.00
C LEU A 103 30.71 8.64 -13.46
N GLU A 104 31.78 9.18 -14.05
CA GLU A 104 31.78 9.60 -15.45
C GLU A 104 31.50 8.44 -16.41
N LYS A 105 32.11 7.27 -16.18
CA LYS A 105 31.88 6.05 -16.97
C LYS A 105 30.41 5.63 -16.91
N ASN A 106 29.83 5.60 -15.71
CA ASN A 106 28.45 5.19 -15.54
C ASN A 106 27.48 6.25 -16.10
N LEU A 107 27.76 7.54 -15.95
CA LEU A 107 26.96 8.61 -16.56
C LEU A 107 26.95 8.52 -18.08
N LYS A 108 28.11 8.29 -18.73
CA LYS A 108 28.19 8.05 -20.18
C LYS A 108 27.34 6.84 -20.60
N THR A 109 27.40 5.76 -19.82
CA THR A 109 26.60 4.54 -20.06
C THR A 109 25.10 4.82 -19.91
N ALA A 110 24.72 5.57 -18.87
CA ALA A 110 23.33 5.97 -18.62
C ALA A 110 22.80 6.90 -19.72
N THR A 111 23.59 7.88 -20.17
CA THR A 111 23.20 8.75 -21.28
C THR A 111 23.05 7.97 -22.59
N ALA A 112 23.93 7.01 -22.86
CA ALA A 112 23.81 6.12 -24.02
C ALA A 112 22.56 5.24 -23.91
N TRP A 113 22.29 4.64 -22.76
CA TRP A 113 21.06 3.90 -22.48
C TRP A 113 19.81 4.78 -22.64
N PHE A 114 19.83 6.00 -22.14
CA PHE A 114 18.69 6.91 -22.23
C PHE A 114 18.39 7.35 -23.68
N LYS A 115 19.42 7.43 -24.54
CA LYS A 115 19.27 7.82 -25.95
C LYS A 115 18.95 6.63 -26.87
N GLU A 116 19.64 5.51 -26.68
CA GLU A 116 19.71 4.41 -27.64
C GLU A 116 19.24 3.07 -27.06
N GLY A 117 19.05 2.98 -25.75
CA GLY A 117 18.58 1.77 -25.07
C GLY A 117 17.24 1.33 -25.64
N LYS A 118 17.18 0.06 -26.06
CA LYS A 118 15.97 -0.56 -26.60
C LYS A 118 15.42 -1.53 -25.59
N LYS A 119 14.11 -1.43 -25.33
CA LYS A 119 13.38 -2.37 -24.50
C LYS A 119 12.27 -2.99 -25.32
N GLU A 120 12.22 -4.31 -25.31
CA GLU A 120 11.09 -5.05 -25.85
C GLU A 120 9.94 -4.92 -24.86
N ILE A 121 8.84 -4.36 -25.34
CA ILE A 121 7.63 -4.20 -24.55
C ILE A 121 6.45 -4.81 -25.28
N GLU A 122 5.63 -5.47 -24.48
CA GLU A 122 4.39 -6.09 -24.91
C GLU A 122 3.26 -5.09 -24.77
N ILE A 123 2.76 -4.62 -25.92
CA ILE A 123 1.58 -3.75 -26.00
C ILE A 123 0.39 -4.63 -26.44
N PRO A 124 -0.78 -4.48 -25.81
CA PRO A 124 -2.00 -5.10 -26.33
C PRO A 124 -2.30 -4.60 -27.75
N SER A 125 -2.69 -5.53 -28.64
CA SER A 125 -2.96 -5.22 -30.06
C SER A 125 -3.95 -4.04 -30.22
N PRO A 126 -3.69 -3.09 -31.15
CA PRO A 126 -4.59 -1.96 -31.44
C PRO A 126 -6.02 -2.36 -31.81
N ASP A 127 -6.23 -3.60 -32.25
CA ASP A 127 -7.52 -4.10 -32.76
C ASP A 127 -8.47 -4.61 -31.67
N GLY A 128 -8.09 -4.54 -30.39
CA GLY A 128 -8.95 -4.92 -29.26
C GLY A 128 -9.27 -6.43 -29.17
N LYS A 129 -8.66 -7.26 -30.02
CA LYS A 129 -8.77 -8.74 -29.96
C LYS A 129 -7.69 -9.29 -29.03
N SER A 130 -8.10 -10.13 -28.08
CA SER A 130 -7.28 -10.74 -27.01
C SER A 130 -6.24 -11.76 -27.47
N THR A 131 -5.88 -11.79 -28.76
CA THR A 131 -5.11 -12.89 -29.38
C THR A 131 -3.71 -12.50 -29.88
N GLY A 132 -3.19 -11.33 -29.52
CA GLY A 132 -1.78 -11.03 -29.77
C GLY A 132 -1.25 -9.84 -28.98
N THR A 133 -0.21 -10.04 -28.18
CA THR A 133 0.68 -8.96 -27.73
C THR A 133 1.64 -8.66 -28.87
N LEU A 134 1.72 -7.40 -29.29
CA LEU A 134 2.76 -6.97 -30.22
C LEU A 134 4.01 -6.69 -29.39
N LYS A 135 5.07 -7.44 -29.67
CA LYS A 135 6.40 -7.18 -29.12
C LYS A 135 7.08 -6.15 -29.99
N ILE A 136 7.20 -4.93 -29.48
CA ILE A 136 7.82 -3.83 -30.20
C ILE A 136 9.05 -3.38 -29.40
N ASN A 137 10.17 -3.19 -30.10
CA ASN A 137 11.37 -2.63 -29.51
C ASN A 137 11.25 -1.11 -29.48
N TYR A 138 10.96 -0.55 -28.31
CA TYR A 138 10.95 0.90 -28.10
C TYR A 138 12.31 1.37 -27.62
N SER A 139 12.73 2.54 -28.10
CA SER A 139 13.80 3.28 -27.41
C SER A 139 13.27 3.88 -26.10
N ILE A 140 14.13 4.11 -25.10
CA ILE A 140 13.74 4.75 -23.83
C ILE A 140 12.98 6.08 -24.04
N PRO A 141 13.39 6.99 -24.95
CA PRO A 141 12.64 8.24 -25.20
C PRO A 141 11.27 7.99 -25.80
N GLN A 142 11.13 7.03 -26.72
CA GLN A 142 9.84 6.65 -27.28
C GLN A 142 8.94 6.01 -26.20
N TRP A 143 9.51 5.22 -25.29
CA TRP A 143 8.76 4.63 -24.20
C TRP A 143 8.27 5.67 -23.20
N LEU A 144 9.11 6.65 -22.87
CA LEU A 144 8.72 7.82 -22.06
C LEU A 144 7.62 8.63 -22.73
N ALA A 145 7.68 8.84 -24.04
CA ALA A 145 6.63 9.53 -24.79
C ALA A 145 5.31 8.74 -24.77
N TYR A 146 5.36 7.43 -24.96
CA TYR A 146 4.18 6.56 -24.84
C TYR A 146 3.59 6.62 -23.43
N TYR A 147 4.43 6.51 -22.40
CA TYR A 147 4.02 6.61 -21.01
C TYR A 147 3.33 7.95 -20.69
N LYS A 148 3.91 9.08 -21.12
CA LYS A 148 3.28 10.41 -21.01
C LYS A 148 1.95 10.48 -21.74
N SER A 149 1.85 9.90 -22.94
CA SER A 149 0.59 9.87 -23.69
C SER A 149 -0.52 9.11 -22.97
N LYS A 150 -0.17 8.06 -22.20
CA LYS A 150 -1.14 7.31 -21.38
C LYS A 150 -1.61 8.08 -20.15
N LEU A 151 -0.74 8.87 -19.53
CA LEU A 151 -1.14 9.81 -18.48
C LEU A 151 -2.13 10.85 -19.02
N GLU A 152 -1.83 11.45 -20.18
CA GLU A 152 -2.74 12.39 -20.84
C GLU A 152 -4.07 11.74 -21.27
N GLU A 153 -4.04 10.49 -21.74
CA GLU A 153 -5.25 9.72 -22.06
C GLU A 153 -6.13 9.57 -20.81
N LEU A 154 -5.54 9.23 -19.66
CA LEU A 154 -6.26 9.09 -18.40
C LEU A 154 -6.89 10.43 -17.95
N ASP A 155 -6.18 11.54 -18.10
CA ASP A 155 -6.68 12.86 -17.74
C ASP A 155 -7.81 13.31 -18.67
N LYS A 156 -7.69 13.04 -19.98
CA LYS A 156 -8.77 13.28 -20.95
C LYS A 156 -10.01 12.48 -20.63
N ILE A 157 -9.88 11.18 -20.32
CA ILE A 157 -11.03 10.34 -19.94
C ILE A 157 -11.69 10.86 -18.66
N ARG A 158 -10.92 11.37 -17.70
CA ARG A 158 -11.46 11.96 -16.46
C ARG A 158 -12.14 13.32 -16.66
N ALA A 159 -11.68 14.09 -17.64
CA ALA A 159 -12.24 15.40 -17.99
C ALA A 159 -13.47 15.30 -18.90
N ASP A 160 -13.63 14.18 -19.61
CA ASP A 160 -14.73 13.93 -20.52
C ASP A 160 -16.01 13.57 -19.74
N ASP A 161 -16.93 14.52 -19.63
CA ASP A 161 -18.21 14.37 -18.88
C ASP A 161 -19.30 13.67 -19.73
N ARG A 162 -18.89 12.86 -20.73
CA ARG A 162 -19.82 12.28 -21.71
C ARG A 162 -20.60 11.08 -21.14
N SER A 163 -21.89 11.36 -20.90
CA SER A 163 -23.03 10.44 -20.92
C SER A 163 -23.30 9.60 -19.65
N TRP A 164 -24.50 9.82 -19.12
CA TRP A 164 -24.97 9.49 -17.79
C TRP A 164 -25.17 7.99 -17.49
N TYR A 165 -25.22 7.09 -18.49
CA TYR A 165 -25.45 5.64 -18.25
C TYR A 165 -24.62 4.67 -19.13
N LEU A 166 -24.54 4.83 -20.46
CA LEU A 166 -23.83 3.88 -21.35
C LEU A 166 -22.33 4.18 -21.53
N GLY A 167 -21.91 5.44 -21.39
CA GLY A 167 -20.49 5.83 -21.42
C GLY A 167 -19.73 5.29 -20.20
N LYS A 168 -20.35 5.38 -19.01
CA LYS A 168 -19.71 5.03 -17.74
C LYS A 168 -19.12 3.63 -17.65
N GLU A 169 -19.74 2.58 -18.20
CA GLU A 169 -19.17 1.22 -18.13
C GLU A 169 -17.97 1.04 -19.07
N LEU A 170 -18.07 1.55 -20.30
CA LEU A 170 -16.95 1.52 -21.26
C LEU A 170 -15.79 2.39 -20.75
N ASP A 171 -16.10 3.57 -20.21
CA ASP A 171 -15.12 4.46 -19.61
C ASP A 171 -14.50 3.86 -18.36
N LYS A 172 -15.26 3.10 -17.54
CA LYS A 172 -14.69 2.36 -16.40
C LYS A 172 -13.70 1.30 -16.84
N ALA A 173 -14.05 0.48 -17.84
CA ALA A 173 -13.16 -0.53 -18.39
C ALA A 173 -11.90 0.12 -19.00
N ARG A 174 -12.08 1.23 -19.72
CA ARG A 174 -10.98 2.00 -20.31
C ARG A 174 -10.07 2.62 -19.26
N ILE A 175 -10.64 3.26 -18.23
CA ILE A 175 -9.88 3.81 -17.08
C ILE A 175 -9.07 2.71 -16.40
N ALA A 176 -9.67 1.54 -16.17
CA ALA A 176 -8.98 0.42 -15.54
C ALA A 176 -7.82 -0.09 -16.40
N ALA A 177 -8.04 -0.26 -17.71
CA ALA A 177 -7.00 -0.67 -18.66
C ALA A 177 -5.86 0.36 -18.74
N THR A 178 -6.18 1.66 -18.90
CA THR A 178 -5.18 2.73 -18.96
C THR A 178 -4.38 2.83 -17.65
N ARG A 179 -5.01 2.65 -16.48
CA ARG A 179 -4.28 2.60 -15.19
C ARG A 179 -3.35 1.40 -15.08
N ALA A 180 -3.75 0.24 -15.59
CA ALA A 180 -2.91 -0.94 -15.61
C ALA A 180 -1.67 -0.70 -16.48
N ASP A 181 -1.85 -0.10 -17.66
CA ASP A 181 -0.74 0.28 -18.56
C ASP A 181 0.20 1.29 -17.90
N ILE A 182 -0.33 2.33 -17.24
CA ILE A 182 0.48 3.31 -16.49
C ILE A 182 1.27 2.62 -15.38
N THR A 183 0.62 1.76 -14.59
CA THR A 183 1.27 1.06 -13.47
C THR A 183 2.39 0.14 -13.97
N LYS A 184 2.16 -0.56 -15.08
CA LYS A 184 3.17 -1.40 -15.75
C LYS A 184 4.33 -0.54 -16.25
N GLY A 185 4.05 0.51 -17.02
CA GLY A 185 5.07 1.42 -17.56
C GLY A 185 5.91 2.08 -16.49
N ARG A 186 5.28 2.55 -15.40
CA ARG A 186 5.95 3.12 -14.23
C ARG A 186 6.93 2.12 -13.64
N LYS A 187 6.46 0.91 -13.33
CA LYS A 187 7.28 -0.14 -12.75
C LYS A 187 8.47 -0.47 -13.65
N GLU A 188 8.23 -0.69 -14.94
CA GLU A 188 9.28 -1.05 -15.89
C GLU A 188 10.32 0.06 -16.08
N LEU A 189 9.92 1.33 -16.04
CA LEU A 189 10.82 2.48 -16.09
C LEU A 189 11.62 2.64 -14.79
N THR A 190 10.98 2.44 -13.63
CA THR A 190 11.65 2.44 -12.32
C THR A 190 12.68 1.31 -12.23
N ASP A 191 12.30 0.09 -12.59
CA ASP A 191 13.20 -1.08 -12.58
C ASP A 191 14.42 -0.84 -13.49
N GLU A 192 14.20 -0.23 -14.66
CA GLU A 192 15.27 0.10 -15.60
C GLU A 192 16.23 1.16 -15.04
N TYR A 193 15.69 2.25 -14.45
CA TYR A 193 16.49 3.27 -13.79
C TYR A 193 17.29 2.70 -12.60
N ASP A 194 16.64 1.91 -11.76
CA ASP A 194 17.26 1.29 -10.59
C ASP A 194 18.35 0.28 -11.00
N SER A 195 18.21 -0.38 -12.16
CA SER A 195 19.27 -1.24 -12.71
C SER A 195 20.55 -0.46 -13.02
N GLN A 196 20.43 0.74 -13.61
CA GLN A 196 21.55 1.63 -13.90
C GLN A 196 22.21 2.12 -12.61
N LYS A 197 21.40 2.51 -11.61
CA LYS A 197 21.89 2.95 -10.30
C LYS A 197 22.57 1.81 -9.52
N THR A 198 22.09 0.58 -9.66
CA THR A 198 22.69 -0.62 -9.06
C THR A 198 24.05 -0.92 -9.68
N ALA A 199 24.20 -0.75 -11.00
CA ALA A 199 25.49 -0.88 -11.68
C ALA A 199 26.52 0.13 -11.16
N LEU A 200 26.13 1.41 -11.02
CA LEU A 200 26.97 2.44 -10.40
C LEU A 200 27.38 2.04 -8.98
N THR A 201 26.42 1.64 -8.14
CA THR A 201 26.69 1.26 -6.75
C THR A 201 27.62 0.05 -6.64
N SER A 202 27.45 -0.94 -7.53
CA SER A 202 28.32 -2.11 -7.62
C SER A 202 29.75 -1.75 -8.04
N ASP A 203 29.91 -0.83 -9.00
CA ASP A 203 31.24 -0.34 -9.40
C ASP A 203 31.92 0.46 -8.26
N LEU A 204 31.16 1.27 -7.51
CA LEU A 204 31.69 1.96 -6.32
C LEU A 204 32.11 1.00 -5.20
N GLN A 205 31.34 -0.07 -4.97
CA GLN A 205 31.67 -1.09 -3.97
C GLN A 205 33.00 -1.82 -4.27
N LYS A 206 33.42 -1.89 -5.54
CA LYS A 206 34.71 -2.47 -5.92
C LYS A 206 35.90 -1.63 -5.45
N LEU A 207 35.71 -0.33 -5.22
CA LEU A 207 36.75 0.59 -4.73
C LEU A 207 37.01 0.46 -3.22
N LEU A 208 36.13 -0.24 -2.49
CA LEU A 208 36.22 -0.38 -1.05
C LEU A 208 37.29 -1.40 -0.63
N THR A 209 38.04 -1.07 0.43
CA THR A 209 38.94 -2.02 1.10
C THR A 209 38.16 -3.09 1.88
N ALA A 210 38.82 -4.18 2.26
CA ALA A 210 38.19 -5.24 3.06
C ALA A 210 37.65 -4.72 4.41
N GLU A 211 38.35 -3.79 5.04
CA GLU A 211 37.91 -3.14 6.29
C GLU A 211 36.69 -2.23 6.06
N GLN A 212 36.67 -1.46 4.97
CA GLN A 212 35.52 -0.63 4.61
C GLN A 212 34.29 -1.48 4.29
N LYS A 213 34.46 -2.64 3.63
CA LYS A 213 33.37 -3.59 3.36
C LYS A 213 32.83 -4.25 4.63
N ALA A 214 33.68 -4.45 5.65
CA ALA A 214 33.27 -5.02 6.94
C ALA A 214 32.48 -4.03 7.81
N LYS A 215 32.63 -2.72 7.56
CA LYS A 215 31.81 -1.69 8.21
C LYS A 215 30.39 -1.76 7.63
N SER A 216 29.43 -2.20 8.44
CA SER A 216 28.03 -2.18 8.03
C SER A 216 27.62 -0.75 7.74
N LEU A 217 27.18 -0.49 6.51
CA LEU A 217 26.57 0.78 6.16
C LEU A 217 25.34 0.96 7.04
N GLN A 218 25.29 2.08 7.76
CA GLN A 218 24.00 2.65 8.10
C GLN A 218 23.37 3.04 6.76
N THR A 219 22.34 2.30 6.35
CA THR A 219 21.52 2.70 5.23
C THR A 219 21.02 4.12 5.53
N PRO A 220 21.07 5.06 4.57
CA PRO A 220 20.59 6.42 4.82
C PRO A 220 19.21 6.31 5.47
N GLU A 221 19.08 6.88 6.66
CA GLU A 221 17.87 6.78 7.48
C GLU A 221 16.70 7.24 6.61
N LYS A 222 15.89 6.27 6.17
CA LYS A 222 14.75 6.56 5.30
C LYS A 222 13.84 7.46 6.11
N LYS A 223 13.80 8.75 5.77
CA LYS A 223 12.95 9.73 6.46
C LYS A 223 11.58 9.12 6.69
N VAL A 224 11.17 9.02 7.96
CA VAL A 224 9.88 8.46 8.36
C VAL A 224 8.76 9.32 7.78
N GLY A 225 8.28 8.93 6.61
CA GLY A 225 7.20 9.60 5.93
C GLY A 225 5.85 9.29 6.56
N PHE A 226 4.83 10.07 6.20
CA PHE A 226 3.44 9.87 6.62
C PHE A 226 2.95 8.42 6.46
N ILE A 227 3.30 7.76 5.35
CA ILE A 227 2.93 6.37 5.08
C ILE A 227 3.51 5.37 6.09
N HIS A 228 4.69 5.63 6.65
CA HIS A 228 5.26 4.77 7.69
C HIS A 228 4.36 4.72 8.92
N TRP A 229 3.89 5.88 9.39
CA TRP A 229 2.99 5.97 10.54
C TRP A 229 1.65 5.31 10.28
N ILE A 230 1.06 5.52 9.10
CA ILE A 230 -0.19 4.86 8.72
C ILE A 230 -0.04 3.34 8.66
N ASN A 231 1.08 2.83 8.13
CA ASN A 231 1.36 1.39 8.12
C ASN A 231 1.44 0.85 9.55
N LEU A 232 2.19 1.50 10.43
CA LEU A 232 2.32 1.09 11.82
C LEU A 232 0.97 1.11 12.54
N MET A 233 0.20 2.20 12.42
CA MET A 233 -1.14 2.32 13.01
C MET A 233 -2.10 1.25 12.50
N THR A 234 -2.06 0.96 11.19
CA THR A 234 -2.91 -0.08 10.60
C THR A 234 -2.54 -1.45 11.15
N ILE A 235 -1.25 -1.79 11.16
CA ILE A 235 -0.74 -3.08 11.65
C ILE A 235 -1.09 -3.26 13.13
N LEU A 236 -0.74 -2.30 13.98
CA LEU A 236 -1.00 -2.36 15.42
C LEU A 236 -2.50 -2.33 15.71
N GLY A 237 -3.26 -1.48 15.00
CA GLY A 237 -4.70 -1.31 15.18
C GLY A 237 -5.47 -2.60 14.90
N ILE A 238 -5.29 -3.21 13.71
CA ILE A 238 -6.01 -4.45 13.37
C ILE A 238 -5.58 -5.62 14.26
N THR A 239 -4.29 -5.68 14.63
CA THR A 239 -3.78 -6.72 15.53
C THR A 239 -4.39 -6.59 16.92
N ALA A 240 -4.45 -5.36 17.47
CA ALA A 240 -5.04 -5.11 18.78
C ALA A 240 -6.56 -5.36 18.79
N ILE A 241 -7.28 -4.94 17.74
CA ILE A 241 -8.71 -5.22 17.57
C ILE A 241 -8.95 -6.74 17.51
N GLY A 242 -8.20 -7.45 16.68
CA GLY A 242 -8.31 -8.90 16.54
C GLY A 242 -8.00 -9.65 17.84
N ALA A 243 -6.90 -9.30 18.52
CA ALA A 243 -6.53 -9.87 19.80
C ALA A 243 -7.58 -9.60 20.89
N GLY A 244 -8.08 -8.37 20.98
CA GLY A 244 -9.13 -7.99 21.92
C GLY A 244 -10.42 -8.78 21.69
N LEU A 245 -10.86 -8.91 20.43
CA LEU A 245 -12.03 -9.72 20.08
C LEU A 245 -11.81 -11.20 20.33
N PHE A 246 -10.66 -11.77 19.99
CA PHE A 246 -10.36 -13.19 20.15
C PHE A 246 -10.28 -13.58 21.62
N LEU A 247 -9.48 -12.86 22.41
CA LEU A 247 -9.33 -13.08 23.85
C LEU A 247 -10.58 -12.66 24.65
N GLY A 248 -11.39 -11.76 24.08
CA GLY A 248 -12.54 -11.17 24.75
C GLY A 248 -12.13 -10.16 25.79
N LEU A 249 -11.11 -9.36 25.47
CA LEU A 249 -10.55 -8.28 26.28
C LEU A 249 -10.86 -6.94 25.61
N PHE A 250 -11.47 -6.03 26.38
CA PHE A 250 -12.01 -4.75 25.92
C PHE A 250 -12.91 -4.89 24.68
N THR A 251 -13.76 -5.93 24.67
CA THR A 251 -14.52 -6.36 23.48
C THR A 251 -15.31 -5.22 22.85
N ARG A 252 -15.95 -4.35 23.64
CA ARG A 252 -16.69 -3.19 23.13
C ARG A 252 -15.79 -2.17 22.43
N ILE A 253 -14.64 -1.85 23.02
CA ILE A 253 -13.68 -0.91 22.44
C ILE A 253 -13.08 -1.51 21.18
N ALA A 254 -12.73 -2.80 21.20
CA ALA A 254 -12.23 -3.53 20.04
C ALA A 254 -13.26 -3.53 18.89
N CYS A 255 -14.54 -3.81 19.18
CA CYS A 255 -15.60 -3.73 18.17
C CYS A 255 -15.78 -2.30 17.62
N LEU A 256 -15.78 -1.25 18.48
CA LEU A 256 -15.92 0.14 18.03
C LEU A 256 -14.75 0.56 17.14
N GLY A 257 -13.52 0.19 17.52
CA GLY A 257 -12.32 0.39 16.69
C GLY A 257 -12.41 -0.36 15.35
N GLY A 258 -12.85 -1.62 15.38
CA GLY A 258 -13.07 -2.43 14.18
C GLY A 258 -14.13 -1.84 13.26
N ILE A 259 -15.27 -1.37 13.80
CA ILE A 259 -16.31 -0.68 13.05
C ILE A 259 -15.75 0.59 12.40
N GLY A 260 -15.01 1.41 13.16
CA GLY A 260 -14.39 2.63 12.63
C GLY A 260 -13.41 2.35 11.49
N PHE A 261 -12.55 1.34 11.67
CA PHE A 261 -11.59 0.90 10.64
C PHE A 261 -12.30 0.37 9.38
N LEU A 262 -13.31 -0.50 9.53
CA LEU A 262 -14.06 -1.03 8.40
C LEU A 262 -14.88 0.04 7.69
N ALA A 263 -15.49 0.97 8.41
CA ALA A 263 -16.20 2.09 7.82
C ALA A 263 -15.25 2.95 6.98
N MET A 264 -14.08 3.30 7.52
CA MET A 264 -13.07 4.07 6.81
C MET A 264 -12.62 3.36 5.53
N THR A 265 -12.29 2.08 5.60
CA THR A 265 -11.86 1.30 4.42
C THR A 265 -12.99 1.14 3.40
N TYR A 266 -14.23 0.93 3.85
CA TYR A 266 -15.42 0.88 3.00
C TYR A 266 -15.62 2.19 2.23
N PHE A 267 -15.53 3.35 2.88
CA PHE A 267 -15.68 4.64 2.20
C PHE A 267 -14.46 5.06 1.37
N THR A 268 -13.31 4.41 1.56
CA THR A 268 -12.11 4.64 0.72
C THR A 268 -12.25 3.95 -0.63
N ILE A 269 -12.78 2.71 -0.65
CA ILE A 269 -13.01 1.93 -1.87
C ILE A 269 -14.40 1.27 -1.79
N PRO A 270 -15.50 2.05 -1.91
CA PRO A 270 -16.83 1.50 -1.80
C PRO A 270 -17.16 0.71 -3.08
N PRO A 271 -17.87 -0.43 -2.97
CA PRO A 271 -18.20 -1.27 -4.12
C PRO A 271 -19.34 -0.68 -4.97
N PHE A 272 -19.44 0.65 -5.10
CA PHE A 272 -20.56 1.29 -5.77
C PHE A 272 -20.56 1.00 -7.28
N PRO A 273 -21.73 0.80 -7.90
CA PRO A 273 -21.83 0.40 -9.29
C PRO A 273 -21.12 1.34 -10.25
N TRP A 274 -21.04 2.64 -9.93
CA TRP A 274 -20.44 3.67 -10.79
C TRP A 274 -18.94 3.89 -10.56
N LEU A 275 -18.31 3.20 -9.61
CA LEU A 275 -16.86 3.30 -9.34
C LEU A 275 -16.08 2.18 -10.05
N PRO A 276 -14.79 2.39 -10.37
CA PRO A 276 -13.97 1.35 -10.97
C PRO A 276 -13.83 0.14 -10.02
N VAL A 277 -13.86 -1.05 -10.61
CA VAL A 277 -13.72 -2.31 -9.85
C VAL A 277 -12.30 -2.42 -9.30
N PRO A 278 -12.12 -2.73 -8.00
CA PRO A 278 -10.80 -2.94 -7.43
C PRO A 278 -10.08 -4.13 -8.08
N PRO A 279 -8.75 -4.05 -8.29
CA PRO A 279 -7.99 -5.10 -8.98
C PRO A 279 -7.90 -6.44 -8.23
N LEU A 280 -8.27 -6.50 -6.95
CA LEU A 280 -8.21 -7.69 -6.09
C LEU A 280 -9.57 -7.99 -5.46
N ASN A 281 -10.64 -7.96 -6.26
CA ASN A 281 -11.99 -8.20 -5.75
C ASN A 281 -12.26 -9.71 -5.62
N GLU A 282 -12.68 -10.16 -4.44
CA GLU A 282 -13.02 -11.57 -4.16
C GLU A 282 -14.37 -12.02 -4.79
N GLY A 283 -15.11 -11.10 -5.42
CA GLY A 283 -16.41 -11.36 -6.04
C GLY A 283 -17.01 -10.16 -6.75
N ASN A 284 -18.28 -10.26 -7.14
CA ASN A 284 -19.02 -9.16 -7.76
C ASN A 284 -19.88 -8.43 -6.71
N TYR A 285 -19.35 -7.36 -6.14
CA TYR A 285 -20.03 -6.55 -5.13
C TYR A 285 -20.72 -5.35 -5.77
N VAL A 286 -21.98 -5.09 -5.38
CA VAL A 286 -22.76 -3.91 -5.82
C VAL A 286 -22.83 -2.83 -4.74
N PHE A 287 -23.01 -3.22 -3.48
CA PHE A 287 -23.05 -2.29 -2.33
C PHE A 287 -22.53 -2.96 -1.07
N VAL A 288 -22.76 -4.26 -0.94
CA VAL A 288 -22.35 -5.07 0.20
C VAL A 288 -21.08 -5.82 -0.17
N ASN A 289 -19.96 -5.43 0.46
CA ASN A 289 -18.73 -6.21 0.45
C ASN A 289 -18.50 -6.86 1.82
N LYS A 290 -17.44 -7.66 1.93
CA LYS A 290 -17.03 -8.31 3.18
C LYS A 290 -16.87 -7.33 4.34
N ASN A 291 -16.26 -6.16 4.11
CA ASN A 291 -16.08 -5.13 5.13
C ASN A 291 -17.41 -4.65 5.71
N LEU A 292 -18.45 -4.47 4.88
CA LEU A 292 -19.77 -4.08 5.34
C LEU A 292 -20.42 -5.17 6.20
N VAL A 293 -20.34 -6.44 5.78
CA VAL A 293 -20.87 -7.59 6.52
C VAL A 293 -20.20 -7.71 7.90
N GLU A 294 -18.87 -7.64 7.94
CA GLU A 294 -18.10 -7.72 9.19
C GLU A 294 -18.39 -6.53 10.11
N MET A 295 -18.59 -5.33 9.56
CA MET A 295 -18.95 -4.14 10.32
C MET A 295 -20.30 -4.32 11.03
N PHE A 296 -21.33 -4.79 10.32
CA PHE A 296 -22.64 -5.05 10.92
C PHE A 296 -22.59 -6.19 11.95
N ALA A 297 -21.78 -7.24 11.70
CA ALA A 297 -21.57 -8.29 12.68
C ALA A 297 -20.93 -7.75 13.97
N MET A 298 -19.96 -6.84 13.87
CA MET A 298 -19.40 -6.16 15.03
C MET A 298 -20.40 -5.23 15.73
N MET A 299 -21.29 -4.55 15.00
CA MET A 299 -22.37 -3.76 15.62
C MET A 299 -23.27 -4.62 16.50
N VAL A 300 -23.62 -5.84 16.05
CA VAL A 300 -24.34 -6.81 16.87
C VAL A 300 -23.53 -7.12 18.13
N LEU A 301 -22.24 -7.44 18.00
CA LEU A 301 -21.38 -7.76 19.14
C LEU A 301 -21.23 -6.61 20.15
N VAL A 302 -21.17 -5.35 19.70
CA VAL A 302 -21.15 -4.16 20.59
C VAL A 302 -22.39 -4.15 21.48
N THR A 303 -23.56 -4.39 20.90
CA THR A 303 -24.85 -4.33 21.63
C THR A 303 -25.07 -5.52 22.55
N THR A 304 -24.58 -6.71 22.20
CA THR A 304 -24.85 -7.94 22.95
C THR A 304 -23.87 -8.24 24.10
N ASN A 305 -22.82 -7.43 24.28
CA ASN A 305 -21.82 -7.58 25.34
C ASN A 305 -21.25 -9.01 25.51
N SER A 306 -20.94 -9.67 24.38
CA SER A 306 -20.53 -11.08 24.36
C SER A 306 -19.22 -11.37 25.12
N GLY A 307 -18.39 -10.35 25.36
CA GLY A 307 -17.16 -10.45 26.15
C GLY A 307 -17.38 -10.91 27.59
N ARG A 308 -18.56 -10.66 28.17
CA ARG A 308 -18.90 -11.09 29.55
C ARG A 308 -19.22 -12.58 29.68
N TRP A 309 -19.66 -13.24 28.60
CA TRP A 309 -20.14 -14.63 28.68
C TRP A 309 -19.03 -15.67 28.50
N PHE A 310 -17.98 -15.34 27.74
CA PHE A 310 -16.83 -16.21 27.51
C PHE A 310 -15.61 -15.40 27.05
N GLY A 311 -15.16 -14.43 27.87
CA GLY A 311 -14.04 -13.55 27.56
C GLY A 311 -13.34 -13.04 28.81
N LEU A 312 -12.12 -12.54 28.65
CA LEU A 312 -11.35 -11.94 29.76
C LEU A 312 -12.07 -10.75 30.40
N ASP A 313 -12.97 -10.07 29.68
CA ASP A 313 -13.84 -9.01 30.19
C ASP A 313 -14.71 -9.49 31.37
N GLY A 314 -15.21 -10.73 31.32
CA GLY A 314 -15.95 -11.33 32.42
C GLY A 314 -15.09 -11.58 33.67
N LEU A 315 -13.84 -12.02 33.47
CA LEU A 315 -12.89 -12.24 34.56
C LEU A 315 -12.48 -10.91 35.20
N LEU A 316 -12.14 -9.90 34.40
CA LEU A 316 -11.78 -8.57 34.88
C LEU A 316 -12.94 -7.89 35.62
N ALA A 317 -14.17 -8.04 35.14
CA ALA A 317 -15.35 -7.52 35.84
C ALA A 317 -15.55 -8.17 37.22
N ASN A 318 -15.19 -9.44 37.38
CA ASN A 318 -15.24 -10.14 38.66
C ASN A 318 -14.07 -9.78 39.60
N LEU A 319 -12.90 -9.47 39.04
CA LEU A 319 -11.68 -9.08 39.78
C LEU A 319 -11.66 -7.60 40.21
N LEU A 320 -12.31 -6.71 39.45
CA LEU A 320 -12.35 -5.26 39.70
C LEU A 320 -13.80 -4.76 39.82
N PRO A 321 -14.54 -5.15 40.86
CA PRO A 321 -15.95 -4.76 41.03
C PRO A 321 -16.15 -3.24 41.17
N SER A 322 -15.12 -2.49 41.58
CA SER A 322 -15.21 -1.06 41.91
C SER A 322 -15.11 -0.10 40.71
N CYS A 323 -14.64 -0.54 39.54
CA CYS A 323 -14.41 0.35 38.40
C CYS A 323 -15.55 0.39 37.37
N CYS A 324 -16.47 -0.58 37.38
CA CYS A 324 -17.51 -0.72 36.35
C CYS A 324 -18.83 -1.28 36.90
N THR A 325 -19.50 -0.56 37.82
CA THR A 325 -20.92 -0.81 38.12
C THR A 325 -21.80 -0.22 37.01
N TRP A 326 -21.85 -0.88 35.85
CA TRP A 326 -22.67 -0.44 34.71
C TRP A 326 -24.02 -1.15 34.56
N ASP A 327 -24.33 -2.11 35.43
CA ASP A 327 -25.67 -2.70 35.56
C ASP A 327 -25.90 -3.09 37.03
N SER A 328 -26.42 -2.18 37.84
CA SER A 328 -27.20 -2.59 39.00
C SER A 328 -28.61 -2.84 38.51
N GLU A 329 -28.97 -4.10 38.24
CA GLU A 329 -30.38 -4.48 38.32
C GLU A 329 -30.90 -4.01 39.69
N PRO A 330 -32.05 -3.31 39.78
CA PRO A 330 -32.63 -3.00 41.07
C PRO A 330 -32.93 -4.33 41.74
N LYS A 331 -32.16 -4.66 42.78
CA LYS A 331 -32.47 -5.77 43.68
C LYS A 331 -33.91 -5.56 44.13
N ASN A 332 -34.79 -6.42 43.64
CA ASN A 332 -36.18 -6.47 44.07
C ASN A 332 -36.14 -6.77 45.57
N LYS A 333 -36.25 -5.72 46.39
CA LYS A 333 -36.42 -5.87 47.84
C LYS A 333 -37.87 -6.28 48.02
N SER A 334 -38.09 -7.58 48.09
CA SER A 334 -39.28 -8.14 48.73
C SER A 334 -39.35 -7.60 50.16
N VAL A 335 -40.37 -6.79 50.43
CA VAL A 335 -40.91 -6.55 51.77
C VAL A 335 -42.23 -7.27 51.84
#